data_AF-A0A8J3DEX7-F1
#
_entry.id   AF-A0A8J3DEX7-F1
#
_cell.length_a   1.000
_cell.length_b   1.000
_cell.length_c   1.000
_cell.angle_alpha   90.00
_cell.angle_beta   90.00
_cell.angle_gamma   90.00
#
_symmetry.space_group_name_H-M   'P 1'
#
loop_
_entity.id
_entity.type
_entity.pdbx_description
1 polymer ?
#
loop_
_entity_poly.entity_id
_entity_poly.type
_entity_poly.pdbx_seq_one_letter_code
_entity_poly.pdbx_strand_id
1 'polypeptide(L)'
;MLAGTAFATAEDTPHAVPHEETGVSTEMATHANPGVPVETSDSWDWLPTLDWDFRYKQDQPNFAINTTIYAWHFKPDLEWYEEPLNEWTWGVGFTYELHRGEDFIWAVNADIIPYDSTRDFAADIGTSIQWHNPVVDVGAQFMVLYKRNFETTWGVPVGPALFPYLHREFDYFALRIYWIPPVRAASDNQVIFQVQIPIGTTGGY
;
A
#
# COMPACT_ATOMS: atom_id res chain seq x y z
N MET A 1 46.07 13.67 -17.68
CA MET A 1 45.25 14.89 -17.56
C MET A 1 45.02 15.15 -16.09
N LEU A 2 45.41 16.33 -15.64
CA LEU A 2 45.40 16.82 -14.26
C LEU A 2 44.14 17.67 -13.99
N ALA A 3 43.90 17.92 -12.70
CA ALA A 3 42.92 18.80 -12.04
C ALA A 3 41.52 18.16 -11.82
N GLY A 4 40.99 17.98 -10.61
CA GLY A 4 41.35 18.49 -9.28
C GLY A 4 40.70 19.84 -9.00
N THR A 5 39.70 19.87 -8.11
CA THR A 5 39.48 20.95 -7.13
C THR A 5 38.42 20.53 -6.09
N ALA A 6 38.82 20.60 -4.84
CA ALA A 6 37.99 20.63 -3.65
C ALA A 6 37.85 22.09 -3.16
N PHE A 7 36.74 22.41 -2.49
CA PHE A 7 36.55 23.51 -1.53
C PHE A 7 35.29 23.17 -0.72
N ALA A 8 35.03 23.62 0.50
CA ALA A 8 35.80 24.04 1.68
C ALA A 8 34.71 24.31 2.74
N THR A 9 35.08 24.10 4.00
CA THR A 9 34.29 24.22 5.23
C THR A 9 33.91 25.67 5.59
N ALA A 10 32.83 25.84 6.36
CA ALA A 10 32.67 26.94 7.30
C ALA A 10 31.90 26.45 8.55
N GLU A 11 32.56 26.57 9.69
CA GLU A 11 32.04 26.51 11.06
C GLU A 11 31.35 27.84 11.42
N ASP A 12 30.39 27.81 12.37
CA ASP A 12 30.19 28.81 13.46
C ASP A 12 28.84 28.57 14.16
N THR A 13 28.85 27.91 15.34
CA THR A 13 28.77 28.44 16.72
C THR A 13 27.35 28.39 17.35
N PRO A 14 27.24 27.96 18.61
CA PRO A 14 25.97 27.75 19.30
C PRO A 14 25.52 29.00 20.06
N HIS A 15 24.20 29.20 20.14
CA HIS A 15 23.61 30.15 21.10
C HIS A 15 23.09 29.39 22.32
N ALA A 16 23.78 29.59 23.45
CA ALA A 16 23.28 29.30 24.78
C ALA A 16 22.30 30.40 25.22
N VAL A 17 21.18 30.00 25.82
CA VAL A 17 20.29 30.89 26.58
C VAL A 17 20.27 30.39 28.02
N PRO A 18 20.52 31.25 29.03
CA PRO A 18 20.40 30.87 30.43
C PRO A 18 18.96 31.05 30.93
N HIS A 19 18.49 30.10 31.73
CA HIS A 19 17.33 30.31 32.61
C HIS A 19 17.75 29.99 34.04
N GLU A 20 17.87 31.04 34.85
CA GLU A 20 18.01 30.98 36.30
C GLU A 20 16.64 30.84 36.98
N GLU A 21 16.63 29.91 37.94
CA GLU A 21 15.99 29.87 39.26
C GLU A 21 14.64 30.57 39.51
N THR A 22 13.71 29.81 40.09
CA THR A 22 13.27 29.93 41.50
C THR A 22 12.12 28.92 41.73
N GLY A 23 12.18 28.08 42.74
CA GLY A 23 11.38 28.34 43.94
C GLY A 23 10.90 27.03 44.56
N VAL A 24 11.29 26.84 45.82
CA VAL A 24 10.95 25.73 46.71
C VAL A 24 9.52 25.88 47.23
N SER A 25 8.76 24.79 47.33
CA SER A 25 7.98 24.50 48.55
C SER A 25 7.61 23.01 48.64
N THR A 26 8.20 22.36 49.62
CA THR A 26 7.80 21.08 50.19
C THR A 26 6.49 21.25 50.95
N GLU A 27 5.43 20.53 50.59
CA GLU A 27 4.41 20.11 51.56
C GLU A 27 4.02 18.65 51.32
N MET A 28 4.32 17.85 52.34
CA MET A 28 3.83 16.51 52.55
C MET A 28 2.36 16.57 52.98
N ALA A 29 1.50 15.82 52.29
CA ALA A 29 0.29 15.29 52.88
C ALA A 29 0.05 13.87 52.34
N THR A 30 0.64 12.91 53.04
CA THR A 30 0.30 11.49 52.96
C THR A 30 -1.12 11.26 53.45
N HIS A 31 -2.03 10.92 52.54
CA HIS A 31 -3.21 10.13 52.88
C HIS A 31 -3.10 8.78 52.18
N ALA A 32 -2.56 7.80 52.92
CA ALA A 32 -2.67 6.40 52.57
C ALA A 32 -4.14 5.98 52.69
N ASN A 33 -4.72 5.53 51.58
CA ASN A 33 -5.97 4.79 51.59
C ASN A 33 -5.61 3.29 51.53
N PRO A 34 -5.79 2.51 52.61
CA PRO A 34 -5.44 1.10 52.60
C PRO A 34 -6.63 0.29 52.09
N GLY A 35 -6.39 -0.49 51.04
CA GLY A 35 -7.28 -1.57 50.61
C GLY A 35 -7.96 -1.28 49.28
N VAL A 36 -7.34 -1.75 48.20
CA VAL A 36 -7.76 -2.92 47.41
C VAL A 36 -6.70 -3.08 46.32
N PRO A 37 -5.91 -4.17 46.25
CA PRO A 37 -5.17 -4.48 45.04
C PRO A 37 -6.19 -4.90 43.99
N VAL A 38 -6.52 -3.98 43.07
CA VAL A 38 -7.21 -4.32 41.83
C VAL A 38 -6.14 -4.87 40.89
N GLU A 39 -6.39 -6.09 40.42
CA GLU A 39 -5.58 -6.84 39.46
C GLU A 39 -5.22 -6.00 38.24
N THR A 40 -3.98 -6.13 37.76
CA THR A 40 -3.73 -6.09 36.33
C THR A 40 -3.12 -7.43 35.97
N SER A 41 -3.99 -8.35 35.54
CA SER A 41 -3.60 -9.43 34.67
C SER A 41 -2.80 -8.84 33.51
N ASP A 42 -1.70 -9.49 33.14
CA ASP A 42 -0.98 -9.23 31.92
C ASP A 42 -1.95 -9.39 30.74
N SER A 43 -2.60 -8.29 30.34
CA SER A 43 -3.45 -8.24 29.18
C SER A 43 -2.56 -8.27 27.95
N TRP A 44 -2.97 -9.10 27.00
CA TRP A 44 -2.30 -9.33 25.75
C TRP A 44 -2.49 -8.12 24.82
N ASP A 45 -2.00 -6.94 25.23
CA ASP A 45 -2.17 -5.64 24.57
C ASP A 45 -1.52 -5.54 23.17
N TRP A 46 -0.90 -6.63 22.71
CA TRP A 46 -0.31 -6.75 21.38
C TRP A 46 -1.14 -7.61 20.42
N LEU A 47 -2.22 -8.24 20.87
CA LEU A 47 -3.14 -8.92 19.97
C LEU A 47 -4.16 -7.90 19.44
N PRO A 48 -4.25 -7.69 18.11
CA PRO A 48 -5.21 -6.76 17.55
C PRO A 48 -6.63 -7.21 17.91
N THR A 49 -7.31 -6.45 18.75
CA THR A 49 -8.76 -6.58 18.94
C THR A 49 -9.42 -6.18 17.63
N LEU A 50 -10.08 -7.12 16.97
CA LEU A 50 -10.82 -6.89 15.73
C LEU A 50 -12.09 -6.09 16.08
N ASP A 51 -11.93 -4.79 16.29
CA ASP A 51 -13.01 -3.86 16.52
C ASP A 51 -13.60 -3.47 15.16
N TRP A 52 -14.84 -3.89 14.89
CA TRP A 52 -15.53 -3.66 13.62
C TRP A 52 -16.10 -2.23 13.52
N ASP A 53 -15.71 -1.32 14.41
CA ASP A 53 -16.10 0.08 14.35
C ASP A 53 -15.29 0.77 13.23
N PHE A 54 -15.92 0.97 12.07
CA PHE A 54 -15.35 1.56 10.85
C PHE A 54 -14.92 3.03 11.04
N ARG A 55 -13.88 3.27 11.83
CA ARG A 55 -13.31 4.61 12.04
C ARG A 55 -11.81 4.58 11.87
N TYR A 56 -11.35 4.78 10.62
CA TYR A 56 -9.97 5.19 10.39
C TYR A 56 -9.91 6.61 9.82
N LYS A 57 -9.10 7.45 10.47
CA LYS A 57 -8.61 8.81 10.13
C LYS A 57 -7.19 8.90 10.73
N GLN A 58 -6.16 9.38 10.05
CA GLN A 58 -6.00 10.78 9.63
C GLN A 58 -5.31 10.87 8.24
N ASP A 59 -5.83 11.45 7.17
CA ASP A 59 -7.12 12.14 6.96
C ASP A 59 -7.85 11.63 5.69
N GLN A 60 -7.72 10.31 5.45
CA GLN A 60 -8.60 9.37 4.67
C GLN A 60 -8.29 9.23 3.17
N PRO A 61 -8.47 8.05 2.51
CA PRO A 61 -9.46 6.96 2.69
C PRO A 61 -8.90 5.59 3.12
N ASN A 62 -9.73 4.75 3.79
CA ASN A 62 -9.32 3.48 4.41
C ASN A 62 -10.08 2.26 3.95
N PHE A 63 -10.82 2.43 2.87
CA PHE A 63 -11.37 1.34 2.13
C PHE A 63 -11.66 1.87 0.74
N ALA A 64 -11.25 1.13 -0.29
CA ALA A 64 -11.60 1.46 -1.66
C ALA A 64 -12.17 0.22 -2.33
N ILE A 65 -13.17 0.43 -3.19
CA ILE A 65 -13.52 -0.57 -4.20
C ILE A 65 -12.56 -0.39 -5.37
N ASN A 66 -11.96 -1.50 -5.77
CA ASN A 66 -11.12 -1.57 -6.95
C ASN A 66 -11.98 -2.06 -8.12
N THR A 67 -11.80 -1.45 -9.28
CA THR A 67 -12.26 -2.00 -10.55
C THR A 67 -11.09 -2.06 -11.51
N THR A 68 -10.78 -3.26 -11.98
CA THR A 68 -9.82 -3.47 -13.06
C THR A 68 -10.55 -3.21 -14.37
N ILE A 69 -9.97 -2.36 -15.22
CA ILE A 69 -10.67 -1.82 -16.38
C ILE A 69 -10.03 -2.28 -17.68
N TYR A 70 -8.70 -2.32 -17.74
CA TYR A 70 -8.00 -2.50 -19.00
C TYR A 70 -6.63 -3.13 -18.83
N ALA A 71 -6.30 -4.09 -19.69
CA ALA A 71 -4.97 -4.64 -19.85
C ALA A 71 -4.41 -4.22 -21.21
N TRP A 72 -3.25 -3.57 -21.20
CA TRP A 72 -2.52 -3.20 -22.40
C TRP A 72 -1.28 -4.07 -22.56
N HIS A 73 -1.18 -4.76 -23.69
CA HIS A 73 -0.07 -5.60 -24.09
C HIS A 73 0.87 -4.83 -25.03
N PHE A 74 2.18 -4.81 -24.74
CA PHE A 74 3.17 -4.07 -25.54
C PHE A 74 3.72 -4.88 -26.72
N LYS A 75 3.81 -6.21 -26.58
CA LYS A 75 4.34 -7.11 -27.62
C LYS A 75 3.59 -8.44 -27.57
N PRO A 76 2.44 -8.52 -28.26
CA PRO A 76 1.75 -9.78 -28.43
C PRO A 76 2.50 -10.67 -29.44
N ASP A 77 3.73 -11.08 -29.16
CA ASP A 77 4.49 -12.00 -30.03
C ASP A 77 4.04 -13.46 -29.80
N LEU A 78 2.75 -13.68 -29.58
CA LEU A 78 2.14 -15.01 -29.57
C LEU A 78 1.64 -15.28 -30.98
N GLU A 79 2.42 -16.04 -31.75
CA GLU A 79 2.13 -16.45 -33.14
C GLU A 79 0.77 -17.17 -33.34
N TRP A 80 0.03 -17.44 -32.26
CA TRP A 80 -1.24 -18.15 -32.23
C TRP A 80 -2.44 -17.28 -31.79
N TYR A 81 -2.27 -15.97 -31.58
CA TYR A 81 -3.37 -15.04 -31.24
C TYR A 81 -3.75 -14.19 -32.47
N GLU A 82 -4.96 -14.39 -33.00
CA GLU A 82 -5.48 -13.65 -34.17
C GLU A 82 -6.15 -12.31 -33.80
N GLU A 83 -6.48 -12.09 -32.52
CA GLU A 83 -7.16 -10.88 -32.04
C GLU A 83 -6.22 -9.93 -31.28
N PRO A 84 -6.46 -8.60 -31.33
CA PRO A 84 -5.70 -7.66 -30.52
C PRO A 84 -5.85 -8.00 -29.03
N LEU A 85 -4.75 -8.37 -28.37
CA LEU A 85 -4.69 -8.77 -26.96
C LEU A 85 -5.06 -7.67 -25.96
N ASN A 86 -5.18 -6.42 -26.43
CA ASN A 86 -5.63 -5.31 -25.60
C ASN A 86 -7.10 -5.48 -25.24
N GLU A 87 -7.37 -5.68 -23.96
CA GLU A 87 -8.67 -6.13 -23.52
C GLU A 87 -9.22 -5.33 -22.33
N TRP A 88 -10.55 -5.29 -22.27
CA TRP A 88 -11.28 -4.80 -21.12
C TRP A 88 -11.43 -5.93 -20.12
N THR A 89 -10.39 -6.15 -19.32
CA THR A 89 -10.40 -7.11 -18.23
C THR A 89 -11.24 -6.53 -17.09
N TRP A 90 -12.51 -6.94 -16.99
CA TRP A 90 -13.38 -6.52 -15.89
C TRP A 90 -13.05 -7.31 -14.63
N GLY A 91 -12.63 -6.60 -13.58
CA GLY A 91 -12.39 -7.18 -12.26
C GLY A 91 -12.96 -6.30 -11.15
N VAL A 92 -13.25 -6.90 -10.00
CA VAL A 92 -13.67 -6.18 -8.81
C VAL A 92 -12.81 -6.61 -7.63
N GLY A 93 -12.50 -5.67 -6.76
CA GLY A 93 -11.79 -5.97 -5.54
C GLY A 93 -11.90 -4.88 -4.51
N PHE A 94 -11.05 -4.96 -3.51
CA PHE A 94 -10.98 -3.98 -2.46
C PHE A 94 -9.55 -3.75 -2.01
N THR A 95 -9.32 -2.52 -1.57
CA THR A 95 -8.09 -2.10 -0.88
C THR A 95 -8.48 -1.65 0.52
N TYR A 96 -7.77 -2.14 1.53
CA TYR A 96 -7.88 -1.67 2.91
C TYR A 96 -6.52 -1.15 3.36
N GLU A 97 -6.44 0.14 3.66
CA GLU A 97 -5.21 0.76 4.13
C GLU A 97 -5.02 0.45 5.62
N LEU A 98 -3.91 -0.22 5.94
CA LEU A 98 -3.49 -0.50 7.31
C LEU A 98 -2.79 0.72 7.92
N HIS A 99 -2.08 1.47 7.08
CA HIS A 99 -1.34 2.67 7.47
C HIS A 99 -1.33 3.68 6.33
N ARG A 100 -1.63 4.94 6.63
CA ARG A 100 -1.40 6.10 5.77
C ARG A 100 -0.56 7.13 6.53
N GLY A 101 0.66 7.35 6.07
CA GLY A 101 1.58 8.36 6.61
C GLY A 101 1.96 9.39 5.55
N GLU A 102 2.79 10.37 5.92
CA GLU A 102 3.26 11.41 4.99
C GLU A 102 4.22 10.87 3.92
N ASP A 103 4.96 9.79 4.24
CA ASP A 103 5.97 9.21 3.35
C ASP A 103 5.48 7.98 2.59
N PHE A 104 4.58 7.19 3.21
CA PHE A 104 4.13 5.94 2.63
C PHE A 104 2.73 5.49 3.10
N ILE A 105 2.12 4.64 2.27
CA ILE A 105 0.88 3.91 2.56
C ILE A 105 1.19 2.42 2.55
N TRP A 106 0.65 1.69 3.54
CA TRP A 106 0.67 0.24 3.59
C TRP A 106 -0.78 -0.28 3.59
N ALA A 107 -1.08 -1.22 2.69
CA ALA A 107 -2.43 -1.73 2.49
C ALA A 107 -2.47 -3.24 2.29
N VAL A 108 -3.66 -3.79 2.48
CA VAL A 108 -4.07 -5.13 2.03
C VAL A 108 -5.00 -4.94 0.83
N ASN A 109 -4.83 -5.78 -0.17
CA ASN A 109 -5.60 -5.72 -1.40
C ASN A 109 -6.09 -7.13 -1.72
N ALA A 110 -7.27 -7.22 -2.30
CA ALA A 110 -7.76 -8.45 -2.91
C ALA A 110 -8.58 -8.11 -4.14
N ASP A 111 -8.34 -8.81 -5.24
CA ASP A 111 -9.05 -8.61 -6.50
C ASP A 111 -9.56 -9.95 -7.05
N ILE A 112 -10.68 -9.91 -7.75
CA ILE A 112 -11.28 -11.04 -8.46
C ILE A 112 -11.53 -10.60 -9.89
N ILE A 113 -11.01 -11.38 -10.83
CA ILE A 113 -11.13 -11.17 -12.27
C ILE A 113 -11.82 -12.41 -12.86
N PRO A 114 -13.13 -12.35 -13.15
CA PRO A 114 -13.86 -13.51 -13.65
C PRO A 114 -13.38 -14.02 -15.01
N TYR A 115 -12.89 -13.13 -15.86
CA TYR A 115 -12.36 -13.43 -17.19
C TYR A 115 -11.11 -12.62 -17.43
N ASP A 116 -9.96 -13.28 -17.43
CA ASP A 116 -8.69 -12.70 -17.86
C ASP A 116 -8.48 -12.86 -19.38
N SER A 117 -7.29 -12.48 -19.87
CA SER A 117 -6.86 -12.65 -21.27
C SER A 117 -7.03 -14.04 -21.85
N THR A 118 -7.00 -15.08 -21.01
CA THR A 118 -7.21 -16.48 -21.40
C THR A 118 -8.66 -16.94 -21.20
N ARG A 119 -9.57 -16.03 -20.86
CA ARG A 119 -10.96 -16.26 -20.45
C ARG A 119 -11.08 -17.18 -19.24
N ASP A 120 -10.06 -17.18 -18.39
CA ASP A 120 -10.04 -17.94 -17.15
C ASP A 120 -10.28 -17.02 -15.95
N PHE A 121 -10.77 -17.62 -14.86
CA PHE A 121 -10.89 -16.96 -13.58
C PHE A 121 -9.51 -16.72 -12.96
N ALA A 122 -9.28 -15.51 -12.48
CA ALA A 122 -8.14 -15.14 -11.66
C ALA A 122 -8.60 -14.44 -10.38
N ALA A 123 -7.86 -14.63 -9.30
CA ALA A 123 -8.09 -13.90 -8.06
C ALA A 123 -6.77 -13.76 -7.31
N ASP A 124 -6.61 -12.67 -6.57
CA ASP A 124 -5.43 -12.46 -5.75
C ASP A 124 -5.78 -11.84 -4.40
N ILE A 125 -4.86 -12.06 -3.46
CA ILE A 125 -4.85 -11.38 -2.17
C ILE A 125 -3.41 -11.11 -1.79
N GLY A 126 -3.15 -9.92 -1.25
CA GLY A 126 -1.80 -9.51 -0.97
C GLY A 126 -1.71 -8.23 -0.17
N THR A 127 -0.48 -7.76 -0.04
CA THR A 127 -0.14 -6.51 0.62
C THR A 127 0.62 -5.60 -0.33
N SER A 128 0.41 -4.30 -0.21
CA SER A 128 1.12 -3.30 -1.00
C SER A 128 1.73 -2.23 -0.12
N ILE A 129 2.89 -1.74 -0.55
CA ILE A 129 3.51 -0.55 -0.02
C ILE A 129 3.65 0.49 -1.13
N GLN A 130 3.30 1.73 -0.83
CA GLN A 130 3.33 2.87 -1.73
C GLN A 130 4.10 4.00 -1.08
N TRP A 131 5.01 4.62 -1.81
CA TRP A 131 5.77 5.78 -1.37
C TRP A 131 5.29 7.03 -2.09
N HIS A 132 5.15 8.11 -1.33
CA HIS A 132 4.67 9.38 -1.86
C HIS A 132 5.73 10.07 -2.70
N ASN A 133 5.30 10.64 -3.83
CA ASN A 133 6.15 11.43 -4.69
C ASN A 133 5.35 12.63 -5.25
N PRO A 134 5.96 13.82 -5.44
CA PRO A 134 5.24 15.03 -5.85
C PRO A 134 4.39 14.93 -7.13
N VAL A 135 4.65 13.95 -8.01
CA VAL A 135 3.96 13.81 -9.30
C VAL A 135 3.10 12.56 -9.37
N VAL A 136 3.64 11.43 -8.93
CA VAL A 136 3.00 10.12 -9.02
C VAL A 136 3.61 9.20 -7.98
N ASP A 137 2.79 8.63 -7.12
CA ASP A 137 3.24 7.69 -6.10
C ASP A 137 3.74 6.40 -6.77
N VAL A 138 4.75 5.80 -6.17
CA VAL A 138 5.36 4.56 -6.65
C VAL A 138 5.15 3.49 -5.61
N GLY A 139 4.84 2.27 -6.02
CA GLY A 139 4.58 1.19 -5.08
C GLY A 139 4.91 -0.18 -5.62
N ALA A 140 4.79 -1.15 -4.74
CA ALA A 140 4.89 -2.56 -5.08
C ALA A 140 3.85 -3.36 -4.29
N GLN A 141 3.23 -4.33 -4.96
CA GLN A 141 2.27 -5.25 -4.36
C GLN A 141 2.81 -6.67 -4.41
N PHE A 142 2.94 -7.28 -3.23
CA PHE A 142 3.23 -8.69 -3.09
C PHE A 142 1.93 -9.44 -2.82
N MET A 143 1.65 -10.48 -3.61
CA MET A 143 0.38 -11.19 -3.55
C MET A 143 0.55 -12.69 -3.76
N VAL A 144 -0.48 -13.41 -3.33
CA VAL A 144 -0.75 -14.78 -3.75
C VAL A 144 -1.81 -14.70 -4.82
N LEU A 145 -1.47 -15.16 -6.02
CA LEU A 145 -2.33 -15.13 -7.20
C LEU A 145 -2.80 -16.55 -7.51
N TYR A 146 -4.12 -16.73 -7.57
CA TYR A 146 -4.77 -17.87 -8.18
C TYR A 146 -4.91 -17.65 -9.67
N LYS A 147 -4.39 -18.58 -10.47
CA LYS A 147 -4.57 -18.61 -11.91
C LYS A 147 -4.53 -20.04 -12.41
N ARG A 148 -5.53 -20.43 -13.22
CA ARG A 148 -5.65 -21.82 -13.70
C ARG A 148 -4.43 -22.28 -14.49
N ASN A 149 -3.84 -21.41 -15.30
CA ASN A 149 -2.64 -21.71 -16.09
C ASN A 149 -1.36 -21.91 -15.25
N PHE A 150 -1.37 -21.58 -13.95
CA PHE A 150 -0.27 -21.94 -13.06
C PHE A 150 -0.21 -23.45 -12.82
N GLU A 151 -1.33 -24.16 -12.91
CA GLU A 151 -1.34 -25.61 -12.75
C GLU A 151 -0.50 -26.31 -13.83
N THR A 152 -0.57 -25.84 -15.08
CA THR A 152 0.22 -26.41 -16.18
C THR A 152 1.71 -26.08 -16.08
N THR A 153 2.06 -24.95 -15.45
CA THR A 153 3.44 -24.46 -15.39
C THR A 153 4.16 -24.86 -14.10
N TRP A 154 3.47 -24.82 -12.96
CA TRP A 154 3.99 -25.00 -11.60
C TRP A 154 3.41 -26.22 -10.88
N GLY A 155 2.40 -26.89 -11.45
CA GLY A 155 1.72 -28.04 -10.84
C GLY A 155 0.67 -27.65 -9.79
N VAL A 156 0.48 -26.35 -9.53
CA VAL A 156 -0.52 -25.81 -8.60
C VAL A 156 -1.12 -24.53 -9.19
N PRO A 157 -2.43 -24.25 -9.01
CA PRO A 157 -3.09 -23.08 -9.60
C PRO A 157 -2.86 -21.79 -8.80
N VAL A 158 -1.91 -21.78 -7.86
CA VAL A 158 -1.65 -20.67 -6.95
C VAL A 158 -0.15 -20.44 -6.85
N GLY A 159 0.28 -19.19 -6.86
CA GLY A 159 1.64 -18.87 -6.45
C GLY A 159 1.90 -17.39 -6.24
N PRO A 160 3.13 -17.04 -5.85
CA PRO A 160 3.47 -15.68 -5.47
C PRO A 160 3.65 -14.80 -6.70
N ALA A 161 3.26 -13.53 -6.57
CA ALA A 161 3.56 -12.50 -7.55
C ALA A 161 3.98 -11.21 -6.85
N LEU A 162 4.81 -10.42 -7.55
CA LEU A 162 5.26 -9.11 -7.13
C LEU A 162 5.08 -8.16 -8.31
N PHE A 163 4.22 -7.16 -8.14
CA PHE A 163 3.93 -6.18 -9.19
C PHE A 163 4.31 -4.78 -8.74
N PRO A 164 5.28 -4.12 -9.39
CA PRO A 164 5.45 -2.68 -9.24
C PRO A 164 4.26 -1.95 -9.83
N TYR A 165 3.90 -0.81 -9.24
CA TYR A 165 2.82 0.02 -9.75
C TYR A 165 3.11 1.51 -9.58
N LEU A 166 2.42 2.31 -10.41
CA LEU A 166 2.25 3.74 -10.23
C LEU A 166 0.86 4.01 -9.67
N HIS A 167 0.74 5.01 -8.82
CA HIS A 167 -0.51 5.40 -8.21
C HIS A 167 -0.70 6.92 -8.23
N ARG A 168 -1.91 7.36 -8.53
CA ARG A 168 -2.27 8.78 -8.48
C ARG A 168 -3.68 8.96 -7.95
N GLU A 169 -3.81 9.75 -6.90
CA GLU A 169 -5.10 10.15 -6.34
C GLU A 169 -5.66 11.37 -7.09
N PHE A 170 -6.98 11.36 -7.28
CA PHE A 170 -7.80 12.48 -7.75
C PHE A 170 -8.94 12.69 -6.74
N ASP A 171 -9.69 13.77 -6.90
CA ASP A 171 -10.74 14.19 -5.96
C ASP A 171 -11.80 13.10 -5.68
N TYR A 172 -12.07 12.20 -6.64
CA TYR A 172 -13.16 11.22 -6.55
C TYR A 172 -12.73 9.77 -6.75
N PHE A 173 -11.51 9.55 -7.22
CA PHE A 173 -10.98 8.22 -7.52
C PHE A 173 -9.47 8.26 -7.50
N ALA A 174 -8.84 7.11 -7.39
CA ALA A 174 -7.43 6.96 -7.67
C ALA A 174 -7.22 6.03 -8.87
N LEU A 175 -6.14 6.27 -9.60
CA LEU A 175 -5.70 5.42 -10.70
C LEU A 175 -4.43 4.69 -10.26
N ARG A 176 -4.50 3.36 -10.29
CA ARG A 176 -3.35 2.47 -10.08
C ARG A 176 -3.00 1.77 -11.39
N ILE A 177 -1.72 1.77 -11.72
CA ILE A 177 -1.19 1.24 -12.97
C ILE A 177 -0.13 0.19 -12.62
N TYR A 178 -0.47 -1.08 -12.74
CA TYR A 178 0.48 -2.18 -12.50
C TYR A 178 1.29 -2.45 -13.75
N TRP A 179 2.60 -2.61 -13.60
CA TRP A 179 3.43 -3.20 -14.63
C TRP A 179 3.66 -4.67 -14.32
N ILE A 180 3.30 -5.54 -15.26
CA ILE A 180 3.54 -6.98 -15.13
C ILE A 180 4.67 -7.35 -16.10
N PRO A 181 5.84 -7.73 -15.56
CA PRO A 181 6.97 -8.14 -16.38
C PRO A 181 6.69 -9.49 -17.07
N PRO A 182 7.40 -9.78 -18.18
CA PRO A 182 7.26 -11.03 -18.91
C PRO A 182 7.63 -12.21 -18.01
N VAL A 183 6.73 -13.18 -17.91
CA VAL A 183 6.99 -14.44 -17.21
C VAL A 183 7.50 -15.44 -18.23
N ARG A 184 8.80 -15.81 -18.12
CA ARG A 184 9.63 -16.82 -18.84
C ARG A 184 9.17 -17.46 -20.18
N ALA A 185 7.89 -17.78 -20.35
CA ALA A 185 7.30 -18.32 -21.58
C ALA A 185 6.62 -17.25 -22.47
N ALA A 186 6.29 -16.07 -21.95
CA ALA A 186 5.73 -14.96 -22.70
C ALA A 186 6.76 -13.82 -22.79
N SER A 187 7.01 -13.29 -23.99
CA SER A 187 7.79 -12.06 -24.22
C SER A 187 6.99 -10.79 -23.94
N ASP A 188 5.70 -10.95 -23.63
CA ASP A 188 4.78 -9.84 -23.53
C ASP A 188 4.93 -9.11 -22.20
N ASN A 189 5.02 -7.79 -22.30
CA ASN A 189 4.95 -6.89 -21.17
C ASN A 189 3.53 -6.36 -21.16
N GLN A 190 2.90 -6.32 -20.00
CA GLN A 190 1.55 -5.79 -19.89
C GLN A 190 1.45 -4.74 -18.80
N VAL A 191 0.49 -3.83 -18.99
CA VAL A 191 0.10 -2.83 -18.01
C VAL A 191 -1.36 -3.04 -17.69
N ILE A 192 -1.69 -3.10 -16.39
CA ILE A 192 -3.07 -3.17 -15.94
C ILE A 192 -3.47 -1.85 -15.32
N PHE A 193 -4.61 -1.32 -15.77
CA PHE A 193 -5.22 -0.11 -15.25
C PHE A 193 -6.35 -0.49 -14.28
N GLN A 194 -6.20 -0.07 -13.03
CA GLN A 194 -7.18 -0.26 -11.98
C GLN A 194 -7.62 1.11 -11.46
N VAL A 195 -8.93 1.32 -11.39
CA VAL A 195 -9.51 2.50 -10.75
C VAL A 195 -9.95 2.12 -9.35
N GLN A 196 -9.63 2.96 -8.39
CA GLN A 196 -9.99 2.79 -6.99
C GLN A 196 -10.96 3.90 -6.59
N ILE A 197 -12.12 3.50 -6.09
CA ILE A 197 -13.15 4.43 -5.62
C ILE A 197 -13.11 4.39 -4.09
N PRO A 198 -12.64 5.46 -3.44
CA PRO A 198 -12.61 5.51 -1.99
C PRO A 198 -14.03 5.48 -1.42
N ILE A 199 -14.24 4.67 -0.38
CA ILE A 199 -15.50 4.60 0.37
C ILE A 199 -15.30 5.32 1.70
N GLY A 200 -16.25 6.18 2.02
CA GLY A 200 -16.27 6.95 3.28
C GLY A 200 -15.85 8.41 3.11
N THR A 201 -15.49 8.85 1.91
CA THR A 201 -15.23 10.26 1.55
C THR A 201 -16.48 10.91 0.93
N THR A 202 -17.58 10.95 1.68
CA THR A 202 -18.71 11.83 1.37
C THR A 202 -18.98 12.68 2.60
N GLY A 203 -18.24 13.77 2.76
CA GLY A 203 -18.56 14.78 3.77
C GLY A 203 -17.48 15.84 3.96
N GLY A 204 -17.67 16.99 3.32
CA GLY A 204 -17.13 18.28 3.81
C GLY A 204 -16.25 19.04 2.82
N TYR A 205 -16.88 19.72 1.86
CA TYR A 205 -16.42 21.06 1.46
C TYR A 205 -17.11 22.08 2.37
#